data_AF-A0A8S0FZQ2-F1
#
_entry.id   AF-A0A8S0FZQ2-F1
#
_cell.length_a   1.000
_cell.length_b   1.000
_cell.length_c   1.000
_cell.angle_alpha   90.00
_cell.angle_beta   90.00
_cell.angle_gamma   90.00
#
_symmetry.space_group_name_H-M   'P 1'
#
loop_
_entity.id
_entity.type
_entity.pdbx_description
1 polymer ?
#
loop_
_entity_poly.entity_id
_entity_poly.type
_entity_poly.pdbx_seq_one_letter_code
_entity_poly.pdbx_strand_id
1 'polypeptide(L)'
;MNNEPLRPDPDRLLEQTAAPHRGKLKVFFGACAGVGKTWAMLAEAQRLRAQGLDIVVGVVETHGRKDTAAMLGRSGCSAAETPGVPWAAYQRV
;
A
#
# COMPACT_ATOMS: atom_id res chain seq x y z
N MET A 1 -34.95 25.29 39.49
CA MET A 1 -33.94 25.44 38.42
C MET A 1 -33.76 24.08 37.78
N ASN A 2 -34.40 23.84 36.64
CA ASN A 2 -34.32 22.55 35.95
C ASN A 2 -32.88 22.36 35.44
N ASN A 3 -32.15 21.48 36.10
CA ASN A 3 -30.80 21.09 35.71
C ASN A 3 -30.90 19.93 34.70
N GLU A 4 -31.56 20.19 33.59
CA GLU A 4 -31.65 19.22 32.49
C GLU A 4 -30.34 19.31 31.71
N PRO A 5 -29.57 18.20 31.58
CA PRO A 5 -28.30 18.24 30.88
C PRO A 5 -28.52 18.71 29.44
N LEU A 6 -27.82 19.79 29.07
CA LEU A 6 -27.83 20.35 27.72
C LEU A 6 -27.62 19.22 26.71
N ARG A 7 -28.61 18.99 25.84
CA ARG A 7 -28.54 17.95 24.81
C ARG A 7 -27.25 18.16 24.01
N PRO A 8 -26.33 17.18 23.96
CA PRO A 8 -25.11 17.29 23.18
C PRO A 8 -25.44 17.49 21.70
N ASP A 9 -24.67 18.36 21.05
CA ASP A 9 -24.73 18.56 19.61
C ASP A 9 -24.37 17.25 18.88
N PRO A 10 -25.26 16.68 18.04
CA PRO A 10 -25.00 15.44 17.33
C PRO A 10 -23.77 15.50 16.41
N ASP A 11 -23.48 16.66 15.82
CA ASP A 11 -22.34 16.79 14.90
C ASP A 11 -21.01 16.69 15.65
N ARG A 12 -20.94 17.25 16.86
CA ARG A 12 -19.78 17.09 17.76
C ARG A 12 -19.54 15.64 18.17
N LEU A 13 -20.59 14.87 18.38
CA LEU A 13 -20.45 13.43 18.68
C LEU A 13 -19.96 12.66 17.46
N LEU A 14 -20.41 13.04 16.26
CA LEU A 14 -19.97 12.41 15.01
C LEU A 14 -18.46 12.67 14.75
N GLU A 15 -17.99 13.90 14.97
CA GLU A 15 -16.57 14.26 14.88
C GLU A 15 -15.69 13.44 15.84
N GLN A 16 -16.19 13.16 17.06
CA GLN A 16 -15.49 12.32 18.03
C GLN A 16 -15.41 10.84 17.62
N THR A 17 -16.32 10.38 16.75
CA THR A 17 -16.31 9.00 16.21
C THR A 17 -15.54 8.85 14.91
N ALA A 18 -15.04 9.94 14.32
CA ALA A 18 -14.18 9.90 13.15
C ALA A 18 -12.86 9.22 13.52
N ALA A 19 -12.85 7.88 13.41
CA ALA A 19 -11.67 7.09 13.72
C ALA A 19 -10.49 7.58 12.87
N PRO A 20 -9.27 7.67 13.44
CA PRO A 20 -8.10 8.05 12.68
C PRO A 20 -8.00 7.19 11.42
N HIS A 21 -7.71 7.83 10.29
CA HIS A 21 -7.58 7.15 9.00
C HIS A 21 -6.56 6.01 9.12
N ARG A 22 -7.05 4.78 9.23
CA ARG A 22 -6.22 3.59 9.33
C ARG A 22 -5.95 3.07 7.92
N GLY A 23 -4.68 2.82 7.62
CA GLY A 23 -4.29 2.12 6.39
C GLY A 23 -4.94 0.74 6.31
N LYS A 24 -5.27 0.31 5.10
CA LYS A 24 -5.78 -1.04 4.83
C LYS A 24 -4.64 -1.94 4.35
N LEU A 25 -4.49 -3.12 4.96
CA LEU A 25 -3.54 -4.13 4.52
C LEU A 25 -4.25 -5.14 3.60
N LYS A 26 -3.80 -5.24 2.35
CA LYS A 26 -4.24 -6.28 1.40
C LYS A 26 -3.14 -7.34 1.28
N VAL A 27 -3.49 -8.59 1.58
CA VAL A 27 -2.55 -9.73 1.52
C VAL A 27 -2.84 -10.58 0.29
N PHE A 28 -1.82 -10.86 -0.51
CA PHE A 28 -1.90 -11.78 -1.64
C PHE A 28 -1.36 -13.15 -1.21
N PHE A 29 -2.27 -14.05 -0.83
CA PHE A 29 -1.91 -15.41 -0.39
C PHE A 29 -1.85 -16.39 -1.58
N GLY A 30 -1.15 -17.51 -1.42
CA GLY A 30 -1.06 -18.54 -2.46
C GLY A 30 -0.48 -19.84 -1.96
N ALA A 31 -1.00 -20.97 -2.47
CA ALA A 31 -0.75 -22.31 -1.95
C ALA A 31 0.67 -22.85 -2.15
N CYS A 32 1.44 -22.31 -3.10
CA CYS A 32 2.82 -22.72 -3.33
C CYS A 32 3.73 -21.57 -3.82
N ALA A 33 5.03 -21.86 -3.94
CA ALA A 33 6.00 -20.96 -4.57
C ALA A 33 5.73 -20.85 -6.08
N GLY A 34 6.01 -19.69 -6.67
CA GLY A 34 5.82 -19.48 -8.11
C GLY A 34 4.38 -19.18 -8.59
N VAL A 35 3.35 -19.35 -7.74
CA VAL A 35 1.92 -19.09 -8.10
C VAL A 35 1.58 -17.64 -8.48
N GLY A 36 2.56 -16.74 -8.47
CA GLY A 36 2.37 -15.38 -8.97
C GLY A 36 1.99 -14.34 -7.91
N LYS A 37 2.16 -14.59 -6.61
CA LYS A 37 1.84 -13.62 -5.54
C LYS A 37 2.43 -12.22 -5.79
N THR A 38 3.74 -12.16 -6.03
CA THR A 38 4.44 -10.90 -6.35
C THR A 38 3.92 -10.26 -7.63
N TRP A 39 3.58 -11.07 -8.64
CA TRP A 39 3.09 -10.56 -9.92
C TRP A 39 1.70 -9.94 -9.77
N ALA A 40 0.79 -10.62 -9.05
CA ALA A 40 -0.55 -10.11 -8.75
C ALA A 40 -0.50 -8.82 -7.92
N MET A 41 0.43 -8.74 -6.96
CA MET A 41 0.69 -7.51 -6.18
C MET A 41 1.12 -6.35 -7.09
N LEU A 42 2.06 -6.57 -8.02
CA LEU A 42 2.54 -5.53 -8.94
C LEU A 42 1.47 -5.13 -9.98
N ALA A 43 0.68 -6.08 -10.47
CA ALA A 43 -0.42 -5.80 -11.39
C ALA A 43 -1.49 -4.91 -10.71
N GLU A 44 -1.81 -5.18 -9.44
CA GLU A 44 -2.71 -4.33 -8.67
C GLU A 44 -2.11 -2.94 -8.44
N ALA A 45 -0.82 -2.84 -8.13
CA ALA A 45 -0.12 -1.55 -7.99
C ALA A 45 -0.22 -0.71 -9.27
N GLN A 46 -0.01 -1.32 -10.44
CA GLN A 46 -0.19 -0.64 -11.73
C GLN A 46 -1.62 -0.17 -11.95
N ARG A 47 -2.61 -1.02 -11.61
CA ARG A 47 -4.03 -0.67 -11.72
C ARG A 47 -4.39 0.53 -10.83
N LEU A 48 -3.93 0.54 -9.58
CA LEU A 48 -4.17 1.64 -8.65
C LEU A 48 -3.47 2.92 -9.10
N ARG A 49 -2.24 2.82 -9.59
CA ARG A 49 -1.53 3.97 -10.14
C ARG A 49 -2.23 4.56 -11.38
N ALA A 50 -2.77 3.71 -12.25
CA ALA A 50 -3.58 4.16 -13.38
C ALA A 50 -4.88 4.89 -12.95
N GLN A 51 -5.32 4.69 -11.70
CA GLN A 51 -6.42 5.45 -11.08
C GLN A 51 -5.98 6.77 -10.44
N GLY A 52 -4.71 7.16 -10.59
CA GLY A 52 -4.16 8.40 -10.05
C GLY A 52 -3.72 8.31 -8.58
N LEU A 53 -3.66 7.11 -8.01
CA LEU A 53 -3.11 6.93 -6.67
C LEU A 53 -1.58 7.02 -6.70
N ASP A 54 -1.01 7.67 -5.68
CA ASP A 54 0.43 7.64 -5.45
C ASP A 54 0.83 6.30 -4.83
N ILE A 55 1.67 5.56 -5.54
CA ILE A 55 2.06 4.19 -5.19
C ILE A 55 3.57 4.14 -5.04
N VAL A 56 3.99 3.68 -3.87
CA VAL A 56 5.39 3.47 -3.49
C VAL A 56 5.63 1.99 -3.32
N VAL A 57 6.75 1.51 -3.84
CA VAL A 57 7.21 0.12 -3.64
C VAL A 57 8.34 0.13 -2.62
N GLY A 58 8.09 -0.47 -1.44
CA GLY A 58 9.11 -0.61 -0.40
C GLY A 58 10.09 -1.75 -0.66
N VAL A 59 9.57 -2.97 -0.81
CA VAL A 59 10.38 -4.18 -1.07
C VAL A 59 9.66 -5.11 -2.04
N VAL A 60 10.40 -5.67 -3.00
CA VAL A 60 9.90 -6.66 -3.96
C VAL A 60 10.96 -7.71 -4.22
N GLU A 61 10.57 -8.97 -4.11
CA GLU A 61 11.39 -10.12 -4.49
C GLU A 61 10.90 -10.72 -5.80
N THR A 62 11.69 -10.59 -6.86
CA THR A 62 11.37 -11.12 -8.18
C THR A 62 11.75 -12.59 -8.32
N HIS A 63 12.70 -13.06 -7.49
CA HIS A 63 13.31 -14.39 -7.54
C HIS A 63 13.81 -14.76 -8.95
N GLY A 64 14.51 -13.83 -9.61
CA GLY A 64 15.10 -14.04 -10.94
C GLY A 64 14.10 -14.03 -12.12
N ARG A 65 12.79 -13.84 -11.87
CA ARG A 65 11.78 -13.80 -12.94
C ARG A 65 11.83 -12.48 -13.70
N LYS A 66 12.41 -12.52 -14.91
CA LYS A 66 12.59 -11.35 -15.80
C LYS A 66 11.31 -10.56 -16.03
N ASP A 67 10.19 -11.22 -16.26
CA ASP A 67 8.91 -10.55 -16.51
C ASP A 67 8.41 -9.78 -15.29
N THR A 68 8.67 -10.31 -14.09
CA THR A 68 8.31 -9.64 -12.82
C THR A 68 9.21 -8.41 -12.60
N ALA A 69 10.51 -8.53 -12.89
CA ALA A 69 11.44 -7.40 -12.83
C ALA A 69 11.09 -6.30 -13.86
N ALA A 70 10.72 -6.70 -15.07
CA ALA A 70 10.31 -5.76 -16.11
C ALA A 70 8.95 -5.10 -15.78
N MET A 71 8.03 -5.83 -15.12
CA MET A 71 6.79 -5.26 -14.60
C MET A 71 7.06 -4.22 -13.50
N LEU A 72 8.01 -4.51 -12.59
CA LEU A 72 8.44 -3.55 -11.57
C LEU A 72 9.08 -2.30 -12.20
N GLY A 73 9.93 -2.44 -13.22
CA GLY A 73 10.49 -1.28 -13.92
C GLY A 73 9.42 -0.43 -14.61
N ARG A 74 8.39 -1.07 -15.18
CA ARG A 74 7.28 -0.39 -15.85
C ARG A 74 6.20 0.14 -14.90
N SER A 75 6.13 -0.35 -13.66
CA SER A 75 5.12 0.13 -12.71
C SER A 75 5.32 1.59 -12.34
N GLY A 76 6.53 2.13 -12.56
CA GLY A 76 6.94 3.53 -12.35
C GLY A 76 6.55 4.09 -10.99
N CYS A 77 6.40 3.21 -10.02
CA CYS A 77 6.31 3.58 -8.61
C CYS A 77 7.62 4.24 -8.22
N SER A 78 7.56 5.35 -7.49
CA SER A 78 8.76 5.90 -6.88
C SER A 78 9.30 4.86 -5.90
N ALA A 79 10.61 4.66 -5.92
CA ALA A 79 11.26 4.04 -4.78
C ALA A 79 11.06 5.02 -3.61
N ALA A 80 10.67 4.54 -2.44
CA ALA A 80 10.76 5.36 -1.24
C ALA A 80 12.24 5.77 -1.13
N GLU A 81 12.55 7.07 -1.25
CA GLU A 81 13.90 7.57 -0.98
C GLU A 81 14.22 7.24 0.48
N THR A 82 14.92 6.13 0.70
CA THR A 82 15.43 5.76 2.00
C THR A 82 16.90 6.17 1.99
N PRO A 83 17.32 7.21 2.74
CA PRO A 83 18.71 7.63 2.79
C PRO A 83 19.61 6.45 3.18
N GLY A 84 20.62 6.14 2.35
CA GLY A 84 21.63 5.13 2.64
C GLY A 84 21.40 3.72 2.07
N VAL A 85 20.34 3.47 1.29
CA VAL A 85 20.10 2.15 0.68
C VAL A 85 20.28 2.21 -0.85
N PRO A 86 21.41 1.74 -1.42
CA PRO A 86 21.59 1.69 -2.87
C PRO A 86 20.72 0.58 -3.46
N TRP A 87 19.59 0.97 -4.07
CA TRP A 87 18.62 0.06 -4.72
C TRP A 87 19.25 -0.87 -5.78
N ALA A 88 20.42 -0.51 -6.32
CA ALA A 88 21.19 -1.33 -7.27
C ALA A 88 21.66 -2.69 -6.69
N ALA A 89 21.65 -2.88 -5.37
CA ALA A 89 22.10 -4.13 -4.73
C ALA A 89 21.03 -5.23 -4.71
N TYR A 90 19.73 -4.90 -4.70
CA TYR A 90 18.67 -5.89 -4.46
C TYR A 90 18.31 -6.74 -5.70
N GLN A 91 18.76 -6.33 -6.89
CA GLN A 91 18.61 -7.11 -8.13
C GLN A 91 19.63 -8.25 -8.28
N ARG A 92 20.59 -8.39 -7.34
CA ARG A 92 21.79 -9.23 -7.54
C ARG A 92 21.99 -10.37 -6.52
N VAL A 93 20.95 -10.72 -5.77
CA VAL A 93 20.92 -11.99 -4.99
C VAL A 93 20.26 -13.10 -5.80
#